data_AF-A0A318RCE7-F1
#
_entry.id   AF-A0A318RCE7-F1
#
_cell.length_a   1.000
_cell.length_b   1.000
_cell.length_c   1.000
_cell.angle_alpha   90.00
_cell.angle_beta   90.00
_cell.angle_gamma   90.00
#
_symmetry.space_group_name_H-M   'P 1'
#
loop_
_entity.id
_entity.type
_entity.pdbx_description
1 polymer ?
#
loop_
_entity_poly.entity_id
_entity_poly.type
_entity_poly.pdbx_seq_one_letter_code
_entity_poly.pdbx_strand_id
1 'polypeptide(L)'
;MSKQASRQYINGNAAFEMVRFVVKWAPFGGGDEDILPTFGVLPTVFHARVAGLLRSDPSLATGHDVEQLITYCDRKSGWRPQVSSPAG
;
A
#
# COMPACT_ATOMS: atom_id res chain seq x y z
N MET A 1 25.41 14.31 19.70
CA MET A 1 24.81 12.96 19.62
C MET A 1 23.52 12.99 18.80
N SER A 2 23.57 12.34 17.64
CA SER A 2 22.52 11.71 16.81
C SER A 2 21.11 12.34 16.65
N LYS A 3 20.86 12.96 15.49
CA LYS A 3 19.51 13.21 14.92
C LYS A 3 19.12 12.22 13.79
N GLN A 4 19.80 11.09 13.66
CA GLN A 4 19.61 10.17 12.51
C GLN A 4 18.56 9.07 12.77
N ALA A 5 18.26 8.73 14.02
CA ALA A 5 17.46 7.54 14.37
C ALA A 5 15.94 7.68 14.12
N SER A 6 15.43 8.91 14.00
CA SER A 6 13.99 9.15 13.94
C SER A 6 13.37 8.85 12.57
N ARG A 7 14.13 8.94 11.47
CA ARG A 7 13.56 8.74 10.12
C ARG A 7 13.32 7.27 9.78
N GLN A 8 14.11 6.36 10.36
CA GLN A 8 14.02 4.92 10.05
C GLN A 8 12.91 4.21 10.83
N TYR A 9 12.68 4.59 12.09
CA TYR A 9 11.65 3.96 12.93
C TYR A 9 10.21 4.35 12.56
N ILE A 10 10.03 5.51 11.92
CA ILE A 10 8.71 5.99 11.45
C ILE A 10 8.31 5.30 10.14
N ASN A 11 9.27 4.92 9.30
CA ASN A 11 8.98 4.37 7.97
C ASN A 11 8.59 2.87 8.00
N GLY A 12 9.26 2.06 8.83
CA GLY A 12 8.98 0.62 8.92
C GLY A 12 7.62 0.32 9.58
N ASN A 13 7.28 1.05 10.65
CA ASN A 13 5.97 0.91 11.31
C ASN A 13 4.85 1.42 10.40
N ALA A 14 5.05 2.56 9.72
CA ALA A 14 4.04 3.09 8.80
C ALA A 14 3.71 2.12 7.66
N ALA A 15 4.72 1.50 7.03
CA ALA A 15 4.50 0.53 5.96
C ALA A 15 3.64 -0.67 6.43
N PHE A 16 3.97 -1.22 7.59
CA PHE A 16 3.23 -2.34 8.17
C PHE A 16 1.78 -1.96 8.52
N GLU A 17 1.57 -0.78 9.11
CA GLU A 17 0.22 -0.30 9.43
C GLU A 17 -0.63 -0.02 8.18
N MET A 18 -0.02 0.52 7.12
CA MET A 18 -0.72 0.70 5.84
C MET A 18 -1.15 -0.65 5.23
N VAL A 19 -0.28 -1.66 5.27
CA VAL A 19 -0.60 -3.01 4.78
C VAL A 19 -1.68 -3.66 5.64
N ARG A 20 -1.57 -3.58 6.97
CA ARG A 20 -2.59 -4.09 7.91
C ARG A 20 -3.97 -3.46 7.67
N PHE A 21 -4.00 -2.17 7.38
CA PHE A 21 -5.23 -1.47 7.06
C PHE A 21 -5.88 -2.02 5.79
N VAL A 22 -5.12 -2.24 4.71
CA VAL A 22 -5.65 -2.86 3.49
C VAL A 22 -6.13 -4.28 3.75
N VAL A 23 -5.35 -5.10 4.45
CA VAL A 23 -5.74 -6.47 4.81
C VAL A 23 -7.08 -6.51 5.53
N LYS A 24 -7.31 -5.58 6.46
CA LYS A 24 -8.58 -5.48 7.20
C LYS A 24 -9.77 -5.17 6.29
N TRP A 25 -9.59 -4.28 5.31
CA TRP A 25 -10.70 -3.70 4.55
C TRP A 25 -10.91 -4.28 3.16
N ALA A 26 -9.90 -4.91 2.56
CA ALA A 26 -9.97 -5.48 1.22
C ALA A 26 -11.16 -6.44 1.00
N PRO A 27 -11.53 -7.33 1.96
CA PRO A 27 -12.71 -8.20 1.79
C PRO A 27 -14.05 -7.45 1.66
N PHE A 28 -14.10 -6.21 2.14
CA PHE A 28 -15.32 -5.39 2.16
C PHE A 28 -15.30 -4.27 1.09
N GLY A 29 -14.17 -4.05 0.42
CA GLY A 29 -13.99 -3.00 -0.59
C GLY A 29 -13.99 -1.55 -0.06
N GLY A 30 -13.98 -1.38 1.27
CA GLY A 30 -14.14 -0.10 1.97
C GLY A 30 -12.85 0.46 2.58
N GLY A 31 -13.02 1.33 3.59
CA GLY A 31 -11.93 1.94 4.36
C GLY A 31 -11.37 3.24 3.80
N ASP A 32 -11.74 3.65 2.58
CA ASP A 32 -11.15 4.85 1.95
C ASP A 32 -11.42 6.15 2.72
N GLU A 33 -12.58 6.26 3.36
CA GLU A 33 -12.98 7.41 4.16
C GLU A 33 -12.08 7.62 5.39
N ASP A 34 -11.52 6.53 5.93
CA ASP A 34 -10.63 6.55 7.08
C ASP A 34 -9.17 6.80 6.68
N ILE A 35 -8.82 6.68 5.40
CA ILE A 35 -7.42 6.78 4.95
C ILE A 35 -6.86 8.18 5.21
N LEU A 36 -7.57 9.23 4.80
CA LEU A 36 -7.11 10.61 4.98
C LEU A 36 -6.95 10.99 6.45
N PRO A 37 -7.95 10.79 7.34
CA PRO A 37 -7.79 11.11 8.76
C PRO A 37 -6.75 10.23 9.48
N THR A 38 -6.52 8.99 9.02
CA THR A 38 -5.57 8.06 9.69
C THR A 38 -4.13 8.26 9.22
N PHE A 39 -3.90 8.42 7.92
CA PHE A 39 -2.57 8.39 7.31
C PHE A 39 -2.14 9.73 6.69
N GLY A 40 -3.04 10.73 6.65
CA GLY A 40 -2.73 12.05 6.11
C GLY A 40 -2.45 12.07 4.60
N VAL A 41 -2.92 11.06 3.87
CA VAL A 41 -2.74 10.92 2.42
C VAL A 41 -4.06 10.65 1.72
N LEU A 42 -4.14 11.01 0.43
CA LEU A 42 -5.32 10.70 -0.38
C LEU A 42 -5.45 9.18 -0.61
N PRO A 43 -6.68 8.63 -0.71
CA PRO A 43 -6.92 7.20 -0.95
C PRO A 43 -6.15 6.63 -2.15
N THR A 44 -6.11 7.36 -3.27
CA THR A 44 -5.40 6.91 -4.49
C THR A 44 -3.90 6.76 -4.26
N VAL A 45 -3.29 7.72 -3.55
CA VAL A 45 -1.86 7.71 -3.18
C VAL A 45 -1.57 6.61 -2.17
N PHE A 46 -2.47 6.40 -1.20
CA PHE A 46 -2.35 5.32 -0.22
C PHE A 46 -2.31 3.95 -0.89
N HIS A 47 -3.30 3.65 -1.74
CA HIS A 47 -3.37 2.36 -2.43
C HIS A 47 -2.17 2.15 -3.36
N ALA A 48 -1.70 3.18 -4.07
CA ALA A 48 -0.49 3.08 -4.89
C ALA A 48 0.76 2.75 -4.06
N ARG A 49 0.90 3.35 -2.86
CA ARG A 49 2.01 3.06 -1.94
C ARG A 49 1.94 1.63 -1.42
N VAL A 50 0.76 1.15 -1.02
CA VAL A 50 0.61 -0.22 -0.51
C VAL A 50 0.92 -1.24 -1.61
N ALA A 51 0.45 -1.03 -2.84
CA ALA A 51 0.82 -1.88 -3.97
C ALA A 51 2.34 -1.92 -4.17
N GLY A 52 3.02 -0.77 -4.10
CA GLY A 52 4.49 -0.70 -4.17
C GLY A 52 5.19 -1.43 -3.02
N LEU A 53 4.69 -1.31 -1.79
CA LEU A 53 5.21 -2.00 -0.61
C LEU A 53 5.08 -3.52 -0.76
N LEU A 54 3.90 -4.02 -1.14
CA LEU A 54 3.65 -5.46 -1.31
C LEU A 54 4.46 -6.07 -2.45
N ARG A 55 4.68 -5.33 -3.54
CA ARG A 55 5.59 -5.76 -4.62
C ARG A 55 7.05 -5.83 -4.18
N SER A 56 7.46 -4.93 -3.29
CA SER A 56 8.85 -4.85 -2.80
C SER A 56 9.12 -5.85 -1.68
N ASP A 57 8.13 -6.08 -0.82
CA ASP A 57 8.19 -6.97 0.33
C ASP A 57 6.84 -7.66 0.57
N PRO A 58 6.62 -8.83 -0.06
CA PRO A 58 5.41 -9.63 0.15
C PRO A 58 5.22 -10.11 1.59
N SER A 59 6.28 -10.15 2.40
CA SER A 59 6.21 -10.66 3.78
C SER A 59 5.38 -9.75 4.70
N LEU A 60 5.17 -8.49 4.32
CA LEU A 60 4.32 -7.54 5.06
C LEU A 60 2.85 -7.99 5.16
N ALA A 61 2.39 -8.88 4.26
CA ALA A 61 1.04 -9.45 4.27
C ALA A 61 1.07 -10.98 4.45
N THR A 62 2.01 -11.50 5.25
CA THR A 62 2.11 -12.93 5.57
C THR A 62 0.75 -13.53 5.97
N GLY A 63 0.36 -14.63 5.31
CA GLY A 63 -0.92 -15.31 5.55
C GLY A 63 -2.09 -14.79 4.71
N HIS A 64 -1.87 -13.80 3.84
CA HIS A 64 -2.87 -13.27 2.92
C HIS A 64 -2.44 -13.47 1.46
N ASP A 65 -3.42 -13.44 0.54
CA ASP A 65 -3.16 -13.48 -0.89
C ASP A 65 -2.61 -12.12 -1.37
N VAL A 66 -1.29 -12.03 -1.48
CA VAL A 66 -0.57 -10.79 -1.83
C VAL A 66 -0.95 -10.29 -3.22
N GLU A 67 -1.13 -11.19 -4.19
CA GLU A 67 -1.50 -10.81 -5.57
C GLU A 67 -2.91 -10.23 -5.63
N GLN A 68 -3.86 -10.79 -4.88
CA GLN A 68 -5.19 -10.20 -4.76
C GLN A 68 -5.16 -8.82 -4.09
N LEU A 69 -4.33 -8.62 -3.07
CA LEU A 69 -4.18 -7.33 -2.39
C LEU A 69 -3.54 -6.27 -3.31
N ILE A 70 -2.53 -6.64 -4.10
CA ILE A 70 -1.93 -5.76 -5.11
C ILE A 70 -2.98 -5.37 -6.14
N THR A 71 -3.72 -6.36 -6.68
CA THR A 71 -4.79 -6.12 -7.66
C THR A 71 -5.88 -5.20 -7.11
N TYR A 72 -6.28 -5.38 -5.85
CA TYR A 72 -7.21 -4.49 -5.16
C TYR A 72 -6.68 -3.05 -5.10
N CYS A 73 -5.44 -2.87 -4.64
CA CYS A 73 -4.81 -1.56 -4.53
C CYS A 73 -4.63 -0.87 -5.90
N ASP A 74 -4.27 -1.61 -6.93
CA ASP A 74 -4.13 -1.09 -8.30
C ASP A 74 -5.45 -0.53 -8.83
N ARG A 75 -6.56 -1.25 -8.63
CA ARG A 75 -7.89 -0.79 -9.01
C ARG A 75 -8.26 0.52 -8.29
N LYS A 76 -7.98 0.60 -6.98
CA LYS A 76 -8.35 1.75 -6.14
C LYS A 76 -7.46 2.98 -6.36
N SER A 77 -6.21 2.77 -6.74
CA SER A 77 -5.29 3.87 -7.08
C SER A 77 -5.55 4.49 -8.44
N GLY A 78 -6.40 3.88 -9.26
CA GLY A 78 -6.58 4.25 -10.66
C GLY A 78 -5.34 3.92 -11.50
N TRP A 79 -4.39 3.13 -10.97
CA TRP A 79 -3.22 2.68 -11.70
C TRP A 79 -3.68 1.75 -12.82
N ARG A 80 -3.36 2.14 -14.05
CA ARG A 80 -3.47 1.27 -15.21
C ARG A 80 -2.10 0.63 -15.41
N PRO A 81 -1.98 -0.72 -15.41
CA PRO A 81 -0.75 -1.37 -15.80
C PRO A 81 -0.38 -0.83 -17.19
N GLN A 82 0.78 -0.18 -17.26
CA GLN A 82 1.36 0.18 -18.55
C GLN A 82 1.73 -1.17 -19.19
N VAL A 83 0.84 -1.73 -20.01
CA VAL A 83 1.27 -2.69 -21.03
C VAL A 83 2.26 -1.90 -21.88
N SER A 84 3.55 -2.14 -21.67
CA SER A 84 4.58 -1.72 -22.60
C SER A 84 4.16 -2.27 -23.96
N SER A 85 3.74 -1.36 -24.86
CA SER A 85 3.46 -1.70 -26.25
C SER A 85 4.64 -2.53 -26.78
N PRO A 86 4.40 -3.67 -27.45
CA PRO A 86 5.47 -4.31 -28.18
C PRO A 86 5.93 -3.29 -29.22
N ALA A 87 7.20 -2.90 -29.14
CA ALA A 87 7.85 -2.11 -30.18
C ALA A 87 7.70 -2.88 -31.49
N GLY A 88 6.92 -2.31 -32.41
CA GLY A 88 6.84 -2.76 -33.80
C GLY A 88 8.05 -2.28 -34.59
#